data_AF-X1VWA1-F1
#
_entry.id   AF-X1VWA1-F1
#
_cell.length_a   1.000
_cell.length_b   1.000
_cell.length_c   1.000
_cell.angle_alpha   90.00
_cell.angle_beta   90.00
_cell.angle_gamma   90.00
#
_symmetry.space_group_name_H-M   'P 1'
#
loop_
_entity.id
_entity.type
_entity.pdbx_description
1 polymer ?
#
loop_
_entity_poly.entity_id
_entity_poly.type
_entity_poly.pdbx_seq_one_letter_code
_entity_poly.pdbx_strand_id
1 'polypeptide(L)'
;KIKMKNKYFKKILSQLVKHLILAIVAIFFILPLIWLISTSLKTNRQIFVYPPQWIPNPVIWLNYPAVFDYAPFLLYFRNTLIIVALCTLGVFLSCSLVAYGFARL
;
A
#
# COMPACT_ATOMS: atom_id res chain seq x y z
N LYS A 1 -14.19 -18.04 42.53
CA LYS A 1 -13.22 -16.99 42.08
C LYS A 1 -12.11 -17.50 41.13
N ILE A 2 -11.55 -18.71 41.31
CA ILE A 2 -10.42 -19.22 40.49
C ILE A 2 -10.79 -19.49 39.01
N LYS A 3 -11.97 -20.06 38.72
CA LYS A 3 -12.43 -20.31 37.32
C LYS A 3 -12.61 -19.02 36.49
N MET A 4 -12.91 -17.88 37.12
CA MET A 4 -13.10 -16.60 36.44
C MET A 4 -11.76 -16.05 35.91
N LYS A 5 -10.69 -16.10 36.72
CA LYS A 5 -9.34 -15.63 36.35
C LYS A 5 -8.81 -16.31 35.07
N ASN A 6 -9.11 -17.60 34.90
CA ASN A 6 -8.67 -18.38 33.74
C ASN A 6 -9.40 -17.99 32.44
N LYS A 7 -10.68 -17.54 32.53
CA LYS A 7 -11.43 -17.02 31.39
C LYS A 7 -10.87 -15.68 30.90
N TYR A 8 -10.48 -14.80 31.82
CA TYR A 8 -9.81 -13.53 31.48
C TYR A 8 -8.43 -13.75 30.87
N PHE A 9 -7.61 -14.66 31.43
CA PHE A 9 -6.29 -14.97 30.90
C PHE A 9 -6.36 -15.58 29.48
N LYS A 10 -7.26 -16.55 29.24
CA LYS A 10 -7.50 -17.11 27.89
C LYS A 10 -7.96 -16.04 26.90
N LYS A 11 -8.77 -15.07 27.33
CA LYS A 11 -9.22 -13.95 26.48
C LYS A 11 -8.05 -13.04 26.11
N ILE A 12 -7.19 -12.68 27.06
CA ILE A 12 -5.99 -11.85 26.81
C ILE A 12 -5.02 -12.56 25.87
N LEU A 13 -4.72 -13.84 26.13
CA LEU A 13 -3.83 -14.62 25.28
C LEU A 13 -4.37 -14.75 23.85
N SER A 14 -5.67 -14.99 23.69
CA SER A 14 -6.31 -15.01 22.37
C SER A 14 -6.19 -13.67 21.64
N GLN A 15 -6.34 -12.55 22.35
CA GLN A 15 -6.17 -11.22 21.75
C GLN A 15 -4.71 -10.96 21.36
N LEU A 16 -3.74 -11.29 22.22
CA LEU A 16 -2.32 -11.14 21.91
C LEU A 16 -1.92 -11.94 20.67
N VAL A 17 -2.34 -13.20 20.58
CA VAL A 17 -2.08 -14.05 19.41
C VAL A 17 -2.67 -13.43 18.13
N LYS A 18 -3.91 -12.91 18.19
CA LYS A 18 -4.51 -12.20 17.05
C LYS A 18 -3.66 -10.99 16.64
N HIS A 19 -3.30 -10.13 17.59
CA HIS A 19 -2.51 -8.93 17.29
C HIS A 19 -1.13 -9.26 16.73
N LEU A 20 -0.47 -10.31 17.23
CA LEU A 20 0.81 -10.79 16.70
C LEU A 20 0.67 -11.27 15.25
N ILE A 21 -0.38 -12.05 14.95
CA ILE A 21 -0.64 -12.50 13.57
C ILE A 21 -0.90 -11.31 12.66
N LEU A 22 -1.77 -10.37 13.06
CA LEU A 22 -2.01 -9.16 12.28
C LEU A 22 -0.74 -8.33 12.06
N ALA A 23 0.13 -8.22 13.08
CA ALA A 23 1.39 -7.49 12.97
C ALA A 23 2.36 -8.15 11.98
N ILE A 24 2.49 -9.48 12.01
CA ILE A 24 3.33 -10.23 11.05
C ILE A 24 2.82 -10.02 9.62
N VAL A 25 1.51 -10.13 9.42
CA VAL A 25 0.87 -9.89 8.11
C VAL A 25 1.12 -8.45 7.65
N ALA A 26 0.95 -7.47 8.54
CA ALA A 26 1.22 -6.06 8.22
C ALA A 26 2.67 -5.83 7.80
N ILE A 27 3.65 -6.41 8.52
CA ILE A 27 5.07 -6.32 8.15
C ILE A 27 5.29 -6.92 6.76
N PHE A 28 4.69 -8.07 6.46
CA PHE A 28 4.81 -8.71 5.16
C PHE A 28 4.31 -7.81 4.01
N PHE A 29 3.19 -7.08 4.21
CA PHE A 29 2.69 -6.11 3.23
C PHE A 29 3.53 -4.84 3.13
N ILE A 30 4.24 -4.45 4.19
CA ILE A 30 5.12 -3.27 4.19
C ILE A 30 6.45 -3.55 3.48
N LEU A 31 6.94 -4.79 3.49
CA LEU A 31 8.19 -5.17 2.80
C LEU A 31 8.29 -4.71 1.34
N PRO A 32 7.31 -4.98 0.45
CA PRO A 32 7.38 -4.50 -0.94
C PRO A 32 7.38 -2.97 -1.03
N LEU A 33 6.75 -2.25 -0.10
CA LEU A 33 6.77 -0.79 -0.07
C LEU A 33 8.15 -0.24 0.31
N ILE A 34 8.80 -0.85 1.31
CA ILE A 34 10.19 -0.52 1.68
C ILE A 34 11.13 -0.81 0.51
N TRP A 35 10.94 -1.96 -0.14
CA TRP A 35 11.72 -2.33 -1.32
C TRP A 35 11.55 -1.30 -2.46
N LEU A 36 10.32 -0.88 -2.74
CA LEU A 36 10.01 0.13 -3.75
C LEU A 36 10.79 1.44 -3.49
N ILE A 37 10.71 1.97 -2.28
CA ILE A 37 11.40 3.22 -1.90
C ILE A 37 12.92 3.06 -1.99
N SER A 38 13.45 1.91 -1.55
CA SER A 38 14.88 1.62 -1.70
C SER A 38 15.29 1.60 -3.17
N THR A 39 14.51 0.95 -4.04
CA THR A 39 14.80 0.87 -5.48
C THR A 39 14.68 2.20 -6.20
N SER A 40 13.76 3.09 -5.82
CA SER A 40 13.66 4.41 -6.46
C SER A 40 14.89 5.29 -6.22
N LEU A 41 15.66 4.99 -5.16
CA LEU A 41 16.89 5.70 -4.80
C LEU A 41 18.18 5.03 -5.33
N LYS A 42 18.08 3.91 -6.05
CA LYS A 42 19.23 3.17 -6.59
C LYS A 42 19.67 3.70 -7.96
N THR A 43 20.93 3.41 -8.30
CA THR A 43 21.41 3.46 -9.68
C THR A 43 20.82 2.33 -10.52
N ASN A 44 20.75 2.50 -11.84
CA ASN A 44 20.42 1.43 -12.77
C ASN A 44 21.29 0.18 -12.58
N ARG A 45 22.59 0.34 -12.25
CA ARG A 45 23.50 -0.78 -12.04
C ARG A 45 23.13 -1.61 -10.82
N GLN A 46 22.81 -0.98 -9.68
CA GLN A 46 22.45 -1.67 -8.42
C GLN A 46 21.15 -2.46 -8.51
N ILE A 47 20.23 -2.08 -9.40
CA ILE A 47 18.95 -2.78 -9.58
C ILE A 47 19.19 -4.22 -10.09
N PHE A 48 20.25 -4.45 -10.87
CA PHE A 48 20.58 -5.75 -11.47
C PHE A 48 21.67 -6.53 -10.73
N VAL A 49 22.13 -6.06 -9.55
CA VAL A 49 23.17 -6.74 -8.76
C VAL A 49 22.57 -7.92 -7.99
N TYR A 50 23.32 -9.02 -7.92
CA TYR A 50 23.04 -10.18 -7.06
C TYR A 50 24.15 -10.35 -6.01
N PRO A 51 23.84 -10.45 -4.71
CA PRO A 51 22.51 -10.40 -4.10
C PRO A 51 21.87 -8.99 -4.16
N PRO A 52 20.53 -8.88 -4.19
CA PRO A 52 19.84 -7.61 -4.24
C PRO A 52 20.18 -6.74 -3.01
N GLN A 53 20.64 -5.52 -3.25
CA GLN A 53 21.00 -4.60 -2.16
C GLN A 53 19.74 -3.97 -1.55
N TRP A 54 19.48 -4.19 -0.26
CA TRP A 54 18.31 -3.62 0.42
C TRP A 54 18.45 -2.12 0.74
N ILE A 55 19.67 -1.66 0.99
CA ILE A 55 19.98 -0.27 1.30
C ILE A 55 20.78 0.29 0.11
N PRO A 56 20.31 1.37 -0.54
CA PRO A 56 21.01 1.96 -1.67
C PRO A 56 22.35 2.56 -1.22
N ASN A 57 23.43 2.26 -1.95
CA ASN A 57 24.77 2.82 -1.70
C ASN A 57 25.56 3.01 -3.01
N PRO A 58 25.54 4.20 -3.64
CA PRO A 58 25.08 5.48 -3.11
C PRO A 58 23.56 5.68 -3.18
N VAL A 59 23.05 6.60 -2.36
CA VAL A 59 21.65 7.06 -2.39
C VAL A 59 21.49 8.17 -3.43
N ILE A 60 20.60 7.99 -4.41
CA ILE A 60 20.39 8.96 -5.50
C ILE A 60 19.04 9.65 -5.38
N TRP A 61 19.03 10.76 -4.66
CA TRP A 61 17.86 11.64 -4.56
C TRP A 61 17.50 12.33 -5.88
N LEU A 62 18.48 12.48 -6.78
CA LEU A 62 18.29 13.11 -8.09
C LEU A 62 17.30 12.36 -8.98
N ASN A 63 17.04 11.07 -8.71
CA ASN A 63 16.06 10.28 -9.46
C ASN A 63 14.64 10.89 -9.40
N TYR A 64 14.27 11.55 -8.31
CA TYR A 64 12.95 12.17 -8.15
C TYR A 64 12.72 13.37 -9.06
N PRO A 65 13.58 14.42 -9.07
CA PRO A 65 13.41 15.51 -10.03
C PRO A 65 13.70 15.09 -11.47
N ALA A 66 14.65 14.16 -11.70
CA ALA A 66 15.01 13.73 -13.05
C ALA A 66 13.86 13.05 -13.82
N VAL A 67 12.86 12.51 -13.13
CA VAL A 67 11.70 11.88 -13.79
C VAL A 67 10.87 12.87 -14.61
N PHE A 68 10.87 14.14 -14.22
CA PHE A 68 10.12 15.20 -14.91
C PHE A 68 10.79 15.61 -16.22
N ASP A 69 12.10 15.40 -16.34
CA ASP A 69 12.86 15.64 -17.57
C ASP A 69 12.89 14.40 -18.47
N TYR A 70 12.86 13.20 -17.88
CA TYR A 70 12.96 11.92 -18.62
C TYR A 70 11.68 11.58 -19.41
N ALA A 71 10.52 11.96 -18.88
CA ALA A 71 9.22 11.69 -19.48
C ALA A 71 8.25 12.82 -19.17
N PRO A 72 7.17 13.00 -19.95
CA PRO A 72 6.11 13.96 -19.62
C PRO A 72 5.25 13.44 -18.45
N PHE A 73 5.88 13.25 -17.28
CA PHE A 73 5.28 12.66 -16.09
C PHE A 73 4.01 13.39 -15.66
N LEU A 74 4.05 14.73 -15.69
CA LEU A 74 2.90 15.55 -15.31
C LEU A 74 1.72 15.39 -16.27
N LEU A 75 1.97 15.13 -17.55
CA LEU A 75 0.92 14.83 -18.52
C LEU A 75 0.25 13.50 -18.20
N TYR A 76 1.04 12.45 -17.93
CA TYR A 76 0.51 11.14 -17.56
C TYR A 76 -0.28 11.21 -16.26
N PHE A 77 0.27 11.87 -15.23
CA PHE A 77 -0.39 12.07 -13.96
C PHE A 77 -1.74 12.81 -14.11
N ARG A 78 -1.76 13.90 -14.89
CA ARG A 78 -3.00 14.65 -15.16
C ARG A 78 -4.03 13.81 -15.90
N ASN A 79 -3.62 13.07 -16.93
CA ASN A 79 -4.53 12.21 -17.70
C ASN A 79 -5.15 11.15 -16.79
N THR A 80 -4.35 10.47 -15.98
CA THR A 80 -4.85 9.47 -15.03
C THR A 80 -5.78 10.09 -13.99
N LEU A 81 -5.44 11.25 -13.43
CA LEU A 81 -6.30 11.95 -12.48
C LEU A 81 -7.67 12.28 -13.06
N ILE A 82 -7.72 12.82 -14.28
CA ILE A 82 -8.98 13.15 -14.95
C ILE A 82 -9.81 11.89 -15.18
N ILE A 83 -9.18 10.82 -15.72
CA ILE A 83 -9.87 9.56 -16.00
C ILE A 83 -10.43 8.96 -14.69
N VAL A 84 -9.60 8.84 -13.66
CA VAL A 84 -10.01 8.25 -12.37
C VAL A 84 -11.12 9.09 -11.73
N ALA A 85 -11.01 10.41 -11.70
CA ALA A 85 -12.03 11.27 -11.11
C ALA A 85 -13.39 11.11 -11.82
N LEU A 86 -13.40 11.14 -13.15
CA LEU A 86 -14.63 10.96 -13.94
C LEU A 86 -15.21 9.56 -13.77
N CYS A 87 -14.37 8.51 -13.81
CA CYS A 87 -14.80 7.14 -13.59
C CYS A 87 -15.37 6.93 -12.19
N THR A 88 -14.71 7.42 -11.14
CA THR A 88 -15.19 7.30 -9.76
C THR A 88 -16.52 8.02 -9.57
N LEU A 89 -16.68 9.24 -10.10
CA LEU A 89 -17.96 9.96 -10.04
C LEU A 89 -19.06 9.23 -10.81
N GLY A 90 -18.77 8.76 -12.03
CA GLY A 90 -19.73 8.00 -12.83
C GLY A 90 -20.18 6.73 -12.13
N VAL A 91 -19.23 5.93 -11.63
CA VAL A 91 -19.52 4.69 -10.88
C VAL A 91 -20.31 5.00 -9.61
N PHE A 92 -19.94 6.02 -8.84
CA PHE A 92 -20.66 6.40 -7.63
C PHE A 92 -22.13 6.71 -7.90
N LEU A 93 -22.39 7.53 -8.92
CA LEU A 93 -23.76 7.92 -9.30
C LEU A 93 -24.55 6.71 -9.82
N SER A 94 -23.95 5.91 -10.72
CA SER A 94 -24.60 4.72 -11.28
C SER A 94 -24.91 3.68 -10.21
N CYS A 95 -23.95 3.36 -9.34
CA CYS A 95 -24.15 2.40 -8.25
C CYS A 95 -25.23 2.88 -7.28
N SER A 96 -25.25 4.17 -6.94
CA SER A 96 -26.25 4.75 -6.03
C SER A 96 -27.67 4.67 -6.62
N LEU A 97 -27.83 4.98 -7.91
CA LEU A 97 -29.14 4.90 -8.59
C LEU A 97 -29.65 3.46 -8.66
N VAL A 98 -28.79 2.52 -9.06
CA VAL A 98 -29.14 1.09 -9.18
C VAL A 98 -29.46 0.50 -7.79
N ALA A 99 -28.64 0.81 -6.78
CA ALA A 99 -28.88 0.35 -5.40
C ALA A 99 -30.21 0.87 -4.84
N TYR A 100 -30.56 2.14 -5.10
CA TYR A 100 -31.86 2.69 -4.69
C TYR A 100 -33.03 1.98 -5.36
N GLY A 101 -32.91 1.68 -6.67
CA GLY A 101 -33.91 0.90 -7.40
C GLY A 101 -34.13 -0.48 -6.78
N PHE A 102 -33.06 -1.21 -6.45
CA PHE A 102 -33.16 -2.51 -5.79
C PHE A 102 -33.67 -2.43 -4.35
N ALA A 103 -33.33 -1.38 -3.61
CA ALA A 103 -33.74 -1.24 -2.21
C ALA A 103 -35.24 -0.93 -2.05
N ARG A 104 -35.93 -0.53 -3.12
CA ARG A 104 -37.34 -0.12 -3.10
C ARG A 104 -38.26 -0.94 -4.00
N LEU A 105 -37.73 -2.01 -4.59
CA LEU A 105 -38.47 -3.15 -5.14
C LEU A 105 -38.80 -4.14 -4.02
#